data_AF-A0A3B0JL12-F1
#
_entry.id   AF-A0A3B0JL12-F1
#
_cell.length_a   1.000
_cell.length_b   1.000
_cell.length_c   1.000
_cell.angle_alpha   90.00
_cell.angle_beta   90.00
_cell.angle_gamma   90.00
#
_symmetry.space_group_name_H-M   'P 1'
#
loop_
_entity.id
_entity.type
_entity.pdbx_description
1 polymer ?
#
loop_
_entity_poly.entity_id
_entity_poly.type
_entity_poly.pdbx_seq_one_letter_code
_entity_poly.pdbx_strand_id
1 'polypeptide(L)'
;MLPQLAHLFEWLVGPIPTDEDTAREIVTVFDSEISSNGVFYTDSNGREMIKRVKDKREDFNPDLGRQPISGNYYPIVSRIALEDSNKRIALLNDRAQGGTSMQNGQLELMLHRRLVRDDGYGVSEVLNEQKYDKPLIARGKVYLILNSVEESTKVERVAEKEILLPFSVFFSKGSSQSSSAVAKTLPSFDDFPQSVHLLTLEPFTDDEILLRVENFLDHIEGNVVSFNIRPIFDGVDGVAIRETTLDGNLPLSEMKRFKFHAEGSGAVSTEAEFYTAGHKALAADSSMEASEFSVTLNPMQIRTFIIKKKK
;
A
#
# COMPACT_ATOMS: atom_id res chain seq x y z
N MET A 1 10.12 -4.40 -15.26
CA MET A 1 11.12 -3.46 -15.84
C MET A 1 10.99 -2.23 -14.97
N LEU A 2 12.02 -1.77 -14.25
CA LEU A 2 11.85 -0.58 -13.41
C LEU A 2 11.32 0.56 -14.30
N PRO A 3 10.37 1.39 -13.82
CA PRO A 3 9.94 2.55 -14.59
C PRO A 3 11.19 3.33 -14.95
N GLN A 4 11.28 3.80 -16.19
CA GLN A 4 12.46 4.46 -16.78
C GLN A 4 12.88 5.76 -16.02
N LEU A 5 12.17 6.11 -14.95
CA LEU A 5 12.25 7.33 -14.15
C LEU A 5 12.65 7.09 -12.67
N ALA A 6 12.85 5.84 -12.23
CA ALA A 6 13.20 5.53 -10.84
C ALA A 6 14.71 5.28 -10.66
N HIS A 7 15.39 6.10 -9.85
CA HIS A 7 16.78 5.88 -9.46
C HIS A 7 16.84 5.04 -8.17
N LEU A 8 17.53 3.90 -8.22
CA LEU A 8 17.68 2.99 -7.08
C LEU A 8 18.89 3.35 -6.21
N PHE A 9 18.66 3.49 -4.92
CA PHE A 9 19.67 3.57 -3.87
C PHE A 9 19.61 2.32 -3.00
N GLU A 10 20.62 1.47 -3.13
CA GLU A 10 20.81 0.32 -2.23
C GLU A 10 21.70 0.71 -1.06
N TRP A 11 21.28 0.39 0.15
CA TRP A 11 22.04 0.71 1.36
C TRP A 11 22.37 -0.56 2.14
N LEU A 12 23.54 -0.54 2.79
CA LEU A 12 24.00 -1.55 3.73
C LEU A 12 24.50 -0.81 4.98
N VAL A 13 23.69 -0.79 6.03
CA VAL A 13 23.96 -0.03 7.25
C VAL A 13 24.26 -0.99 8.39
N GLY A 14 25.47 -0.89 8.91
CA GLY A 14 25.95 -1.64 10.06
C GLY A 14 27.34 -2.25 9.84
N PRO A 15 28.01 -2.73 10.90
CA PRO A 15 27.55 -2.73 12.28
C PRO A 15 27.50 -1.29 12.83
N ILE A 16 26.36 -0.87 13.39
CA ILE A 16 26.24 0.45 14.01
C ILE A 16 27.07 0.40 15.29
N PRO A 17 28.14 1.20 15.44
CA PRO A 17 28.91 1.19 16.67
C PRO A 17 28.01 1.63 17.82
N THR A 18 28.25 1.11 19.02
CA THR A 18 27.67 1.61 20.28
C THR A 18 28.83 1.68 21.26
N ASP A 19 29.01 2.83 21.86
CA ASP A 19 29.75 2.96 23.13
C ASP A 19 28.72 2.85 24.28
N GLU A 20 29.17 2.78 25.54
CA GLU A 20 28.28 2.48 26.68
C GLU A 20 27.09 3.45 26.81
N ASP A 21 27.21 4.68 26.32
CA ASP A 21 26.21 5.74 26.53
C ASP A 21 25.61 6.34 25.25
N THR A 22 26.09 5.99 24.05
CA THR A 22 25.61 6.60 22.79
C THR A 22 24.79 5.63 21.95
N ALA A 23 23.48 5.87 21.91
CA ALA A 23 22.59 5.34 20.89
C ALA A 23 22.81 6.03 19.53
N ARG A 24 22.57 5.30 18.43
CA ARG A 24 22.70 5.84 17.08
C ARG A 24 21.51 5.43 16.22
N GLU A 25 20.96 6.41 15.51
CA GLU A 25 19.89 6.26 14.54
C GLU A 25 20.42 6.79 13.21
N ILE A 26 20.47 5.93 12.21
CA ILE A 26 21.09 6.24 10.92
C ILE A 26 19.99 6.62 9.95
N VAL A 27 20.09 7.81 9.39
CA VAL A 27 19.15 8.36 8.41
C VAL A 27 19.84 8.55 7.07
N THR A 28 19.06 8.50 5.99
CA THR A 28 19.44 9.02 4.69
C THR A 28 18.65 10.28 4.42
N VAL A 29 19.31 11.28 3.85
CA VAL A 29 18.74 12.60 3.58
C VAL A 29 18.86 12.88 2.09
N PHE A 30 17.75 13.30 1.49
CA PHE A 30 17.66 13.72 0.10
C PHE A 30 17.35 15.20 0.07
N ASP A 31 18.33 16.01 -0.30
CA ASP A 31 18.21 17.45 -0.43
C ASP A 31 17.92 17.87 -1.87
N SER A 32 17.01 18.83 -2.04
CA SER A 32 16.64 19.39 -3.33
C SER A 32 16.37 20.89 -3.23
N GLU A 33 16.28 21.55 -4.38
CA GLU A 33 15.91 22.97 -4.48
C GLU A 33 14.39 23.21 -4.40
N ILE A 34 13.59 22.17 -4.15
CA ILE A 34 12.12 22.26 -4.15
C ILE A 34 11.64 23.11 -2.97
N SER A 35 10.83 24.11 -3.27
CA SER A 35 10.23 24.99 -2.26
C SER A 35 8.96 24.40 -1.65
N SER A 36 9.13 23.35 -0.84
CA SER A 36 8.07 22.62 -0.11
C SER A 36 7.31 23.42 0.95
N ASN A 37 7.87 24.53 1.46
CA ASN A 37 7.26 25.38 2.49
C ASN A 37 6.77 24.62 3.74
N GLY A 38 7.54 23.61 4.18
CA GLY A 38 7.21 22.77 5.33
C GLY A 38 6.08 21.78 5.11
N VAL A 39 5.66 21.58 3.85
CA VAL A 39 4.63 20.61 3.46
C VAL A 39 5.29 19.39 2.81
N PHE A 40 4.86 18.21 3.23
CA PHE A 40 5.24 16.94 2.62
C PHE A 40 4.07 15.96 2.72
N TYR A 41 4.17 14.82 2.06
CA TYR A 41 3.10 13.82 1.97
C TYR A 41 3.64 12.46 2.35
N THR A 42 2.89 11.71 3.15
CA THR A 42 3.23 10.35 3.58
C THR A 42 2.08 9.42 3.26
N ASP A 43 2.35 8.19 2.86
CA ASP A 43 1.30 7.19 2.67
C ASP A 43 0.58 6.83 3.98
N SER A 44 -0.63 6.30 3.84
CA SER A 44 -1.40 5.65 4.90
C SER A 44 -1.53 4.16 4.57
N ASN A 45 -0.70 3.34 5.20
CA ASN A 45 -0.65 1.88 4.97
C ASN A 45 -0.49 1.50 3.49
N GLY A 46 0.31 2.24 2.74
CA GLY A 46 0.52 2.03 1.30
C GLY A 46 -0.65 2.43 0.41
N ARG A 47 -1.57 3.25 0.92
CA ARG A 47 -2.77 3.71 0.20
C ARG A 47 -2.78 5.23 0.06
N GLU A 48 -3.72 5.92 0.71
CA GLU A 48 -3.91 7.36 0.54
C GLU A 48 -2.67 8.16 0.95
N MET A 49 -2.43 9.28 0.27
CA MET A 49 -1.37 10.22 0.67
C MET A 49 -1.95 11.24 1.63
N ILE A 50 -1.39 11.32 2.83
CA ILE A 50 -1.80 12.29 3.84
C ILE A 50 -0.85 13.48 3.78
N LYS A 51 -1.41 14.68 3.66
CA LYS A 51 -0.67 15.94 3.75
C LYS A 51 -0.17 16.14 5.18
N ARG A 52 1.13 16.35 5.32
CA ARG A 52 1.81 16.69 6.56
C ARG A 52 2.33 18.12 6.48
N VAL A 53 2.22 18.84 7.59
CA VAL A 53 2.80 20.17 7.75
C VAL A 53 3.71 20.12 8.95
N LYS A 54 4.97 20.50 8.76
CA LYS A 54 5.96 20.54 9.83
C LYS A 54 5.43 21.35 11.01
N ASP A 55 5.63 20.82 12.20
CA ASP A 55 5.26 21.41 13.49
C ASP A 55 3.75 21.64 13.72
N LYS A 56 2.89 21.03 12.89
CA LYS A 56 1.44 21.20 12.97
C LYS A 56 0.72 19.87 13.28
N ARG A 57 -0.44 20.00 13.93
CA ARG A 57 -1.48 18.95 14.02
C ARG A 57 -2.83 19.55 13.63
N GLU A 58 -3.73 18.69 13.17
CA GLU A 58 -5.05 19.12 12.70
C GLU A 58 -5.96 19.49 13.88
N ASP A 59 -5.94 18.67 14.93
CA ASP A 59 -6.92 18.77 16.01
C ASP A 59 -6.41 19.48 17.27
N PHE A 60 -5.12 19.79 17.36
CA PHE A 60 -4.53 20.43 18.54
C PHE A 60 -3.24 21.19 18.25
N ASN A 61 -2.76 21.98 19.22
CA ASN A 61 -1.46 22.63 19.16
C ASN A 61 -0.41 21.73 19.83
N PRO A 62 0.58 21.21 19.09
CA PRO A 62 1.59 20.33 19.68
C PRO A 62 2.62 21.11 20.52
N ASP A 63 2.94 20.62 21.71
CA ASP A 63 4.13 21.08 22.45
C ASP A 63 5.38 20.40 21.88
N LEU A 64 6.07 21.12 21.01
CA LEU A 64 7.28 20.64 20.34
C LEU A 64 8.56 21.11 21.04
N GLY A 65 8.47 21.75 22.21
CA GLY A 65 9.64 22.18 22.97
C GLY A 65 10.53 21.02 23.42
N ARG A 66 9.91 19.84 23.67
CA ARG A 66 10.63 18.64 24.11
C ARG A 66 11.08 17.73 22.97
N GLN A 67 10.30 17.65 21.89
CA GLN A 67 10.50 16.69 20.80
C GLN A 67 10.33 17.34 19.42
N PRO A 68 11.17 18.32 19.07
CA PRO A 68 11.02 19.11 17.84
C PRO A 68 11.27 18.29 16.56
N ILE A 69 12.05 17.21 16.65
CA ILE A 69 12.38 16.34 15.51
C ILE A 69 11.47 15.11 15.47
N SER A 70 11.47 14.30 16.53
CA SER A 70 10.67 13.06 16.56
C SER A 70 9.16 13.32 16.47
N GLY A 71 8.70 14.49 16.92
CA GLY A 71 7.32 14.95 16.71
C GLY A 71 6.96 15.19 15.24
N ASN A 72 7.90 15.15 14.30
CA ASN A 72 7.63 15.30 12.87
C ASN A 72 7.92 14.02 12.06
N TYR A 73 8.24 12.93 12.74
CA TYR A 73 8.43 11.62 12.11
C TYR A 73 7.10 10.90 11.92
N TYR A 74 6.92 10.32 10.74
CA TYR A 74 5.73 9.57 10.36
C TYR A 74 6.11 8.17 9.83
N PRO A 75 5.22 7.17 9.95
CA PRO A 75 5.38 5.89 9.28
C PRO A 75 5.33 6.09 7.77
N ILE A 76 6.36 5.61 7.08
CA ILE A 76 6.43 5.52 5.63
C ILE A 76 6.39 4.05 5.30
N VAL A 77 5.24 3.55 4.83
CA VAL A 77 5.09 2.11 4.50
C VAL A 77 5.46 1.86 3.05
N SER A 78 5.25 2.85 2.18
CA SER A 78 5.58 2.72 0.76
C SER A 78 6.06 4.00 0.08
N ARG A 79 5.64 5.19 0.54
CA ARG A 79 5.93 6.45 -0.18
C ARG A 79 5.95 7.68 0.72
N ILE A 80 6.97 8.50 0.53
CA ILE A 80 7.05 9.88 1.03
C ILE A 80 7.37 10.82 -0.14
N ALA A 81 6.78 12.01 -0.16
CA ALA A 81 7.01 12.98 -1.23
C ALA A 81 6.94 14.42 -0.74
N LEU A 82 7.55 15.34 -1.50
CA LEU A 82 7.34 16.78 -1.38
C LEU A 82 7.37 17.42 -2.77
N GLU A 83 6.79 18.61 -2.88
CA GLU A 83 6.64 19.31 -4.16
C GLU A 83 6.63 20.83 -3.99
N ASP A 84 6.91 21.54 -5.08
CA ASP A 84 6.61 22.95 -5.26
C ASP A 84 5.53 23.13 -6.32
N SER A 85 5.44 24.30 -6.96
CA SER A 85 4.43 24.55 -8.01
C SER A 85 4.63 23.73 -9.29
N ASN A 86 5.85 23.22 -9.54
CA ASN A 86 6.20 22.59 -10.83
C ASN A 86 6.91 21.24 -10.67
N LYS A 87 7.71 21.05 -9.62
CA LYS A 87 8.60 19.91 -9.42
C LYS A 87 8.15 19.09 -8.22
N ARG A 88 8.29 17.78 -8.34
CA ARG A 88 8.05 16.84 -7.25
C ARG A 88 9.16 15.80 -7.14
N ILE A 89 9.49 15.50 -5.89
CA ILE A 89 10.37 14.40 -5.51
C ILE A 89 9.57 13.42 -4.66
N ALA A 90 9.67 12.14 -4.99
CA ALA A 90 9.11 11.05 -4.20
C ALA A 90 10.17 9.99 -3.93
N LEU A 91 10.13 9.43 -2.72
CA LEU A 91 10.91 8.28 -2.31
C LEU A 91 9.96 7.11 -2.07
N LEU A 92 10.22 5.99 -2.73
CA LEU A 92 9.54 4.72 -2.48
C LEU A 92 10.49 3.78 -1.72
N ASN A 93 10.01 3.19 -0.63
CA ASN A 93 10.80 2.31 0.23
C ASN A 93 10.38 0.84 0.10
N ASP A 94 11.34 -0.07 0.34
CA ASP A 94 11.13 -1.51 0.24
C ASP A 94 10.57 -2.16 1.54
N ARG A 95 10.36 -1.36 2.58
CA ARG A 95 9.89 -1.78 3.91
C ARG A 95 9.39 -0.58 4.71
N ALA A 96 8.58 -0.80 5.73
CA ALA A 96 8.17 0.25 6.64
C ALA A 96 9.37 0.92 7.34
N GLN A 97 9.42 2.26 7.30
CA GLN A 97 10.46 3.10 7.90
C GLN A 97 9.84 4.33 8.56
N GLY A 98 10.61 5.00 9.41
CA GLY A 98 10.28 6.36 9.86
C GLY A 98 10.82 7.38 8.85
N GLY A 99 10.05 8.41 8.53
CA GLY A 99 10.50 9.48 7.64
C GLY A 99 9.86 10.83 7.92
N THR A 100 10.46 11.87 7.38
CA THR A 100 10.06 13.26 7.62
C THR A 100 10.59 14.23 6.55
N SER A 101 10.20 15.49 6.65
CA SER A 101 10.79 16.64 5.97
C SER A 101 11.03 17.74 7.02
N MET A 102 12.28 17.85 7.49
CA MET A 102 12.64 18.81 8.54
C MET A 102 13.07 20.16 8.00
N GLN A 103 13.56 20.19 6.76
CA GLN A 103 14.00 21.39 6.05
C GLN A 103 13.31 21.49 4.70
N ASN A 104 13.27 22.70 4.16
CA ASN A 104 12.65 22.95 2.88
C ASN A 104 13.37 22.17 1.77
N GLY A 105 12.61 21.40 0.98
CA GLY A 105 13.16 20.60 -0.12
C GLY A 105 13.88 19.32 0.32
N GLN A 106 13.82 18.98 1.61
CA GLN A 106 14.50 17.83 2.18
C GLN A 106 13.54 16.69 2.52
N LEU A 107 13.88 15.46 2.13
CA LEU A 107 13.24 14.24 2.62
C LEU A 107 14.23 13.39 3.39
N GLU A 108 13.80 12.83 4.52
CA GLU A 108 14.62 11.99 5.40
C GLU A 108 13.93 10.64 5.62
N LEU A 109 14.70 9.56 5.54
CA LEU A 109 14.28 8.19 5.90
C LEU A 109 15.27 7.58 6.90
N MET A 110 14.75 7.05 7.99
CA MET A 110 15.53 6.32 8.98
C MET A 110 15.77 4.87 8.52
N LEU A 111 17.04 4.52 8.32
CA LEU A 111 17.45 3.25 7.75
C LEU A 111 17.63 2.15 8.80
N HIS A 112 18.24 2.49 9.93
CA HIS A 112 18.56 1.54 10.99
C HIS A 112 18.81 2.25 12.32
N ARG A 113 18.56 1.58 13.44
CA ARG A 113 18.71 2.13 14.79
C ARG A 113 19.36 1.11 15.71
N ARG A 114 20.19 1.60 16.62
CA ARG A 114 20.75 0.80 17.70
C ARG A 114 20.79 1.64 18.96
N LEU A 115 20.04 1.21 19.97
CA LEU A 115 19.86 1.93 21.22
C LEU A 115 20.74 1.32 22.33
N VAL A 116 20.89 2.07 23.42
CA VAL A 116 21.66 1.65 24.61
C VAL A 116 20.81 1.58 25.88
N ARG A 117 19.52 1.98 25.79
CA ARG A 117 18.56 1.95 26.90
C ARG A 117 17.20 1.48 26.42
N ASP A 118 16.50 0.77 27.30
CA ASP A 118 15.08 0.44 27.16
C ASP A 118 14.25 1.71 27.36
N ASP A 119 13.10 1.77 26.69
CA ASP A 119 12.22 2.94 26.70
C ASP A 119 11.16 2.90 27.81
N GLY A 120 11.08 1.80 28.57
CA GLY A 120 10.18 1.66 29.71
C GLY A 120 8.74 1.31 29.34
N TYR A 121 8.44 0.94 28.08
CA TYR A 121 7.08 0.63 27.63
C TYR A 121 6.73 -0.88 27.65
N GLY A 122 7.55 -1.71 28.30
CA GLY A 122 7.18 -3.06 28.73
C GLY A 122 7.90 -4.21 28.03
N VAL A 123 8.66 -3.96 26.95
CA VAL A 123 9.48 -4.99 26.29
C VAL A 123 10.64 -5.42 27.20
N SER A 124 11.19 -4.49 28.00
CA SER A 124 12.29 -4.75 28.94
C SER A 124 13.59 -5.21 28.26
N GLU A 125 13.78 -4.81 27.01
CA GLU A 125 14.97 -5.12 26.21
C GLU A 125 15.40 -3.88 25.44
N VAL A 126 16.71 -3.64 25.40
CA VAL A 126 17.27 -2.59 24.57
C VAL A 126 17.17 -3.01 23.10
N LEU A 127 16.79 -2.10 22.20
CA LEU A 127 16.87 -2.30 20.75
C LEU A 127 18.34 -2.37 20.30
N ASN A 128 18.97 -3.53 20.50
CA ASN A 128 20.39 -3.81 20.30
C ASN A 128 20.58 -5.15 19.58
N GLU A 129 20.00 -5.27 18.39
CA GLU A 129 19.98 -6.52 17.63
C GLU A 129 21.38 -7.01 17.22
N GLN A 130 21.60 -8.32 17.35
CA GLN A 130 22.87 -8.97 17.03
C GLN A 130 22.65 -10.27 16.24
N LYS A 131 23.64 -10.63 15.43
CA LYS A 131 23.73 -11.91 14.72
C LYS A 131 25.12 -12.51 14.93
N TYR A 132 25.20 -13.67 15.56
CA TYR A 132 26.47 -14.33 15.92
C TYR A 132 27.39 -13.41 16.74
N ASP A 133 26.85 -12.80 17.81
CA ASP A 133 27.54 -11.88 18.72
C ASP A 133 28.15 -10.64 18.04
N LYS A 134 27.61 -10.28 16.87
CA LYS A 134 27.99 -9.09 16.11
C LYS A 134 26.78 -8.20 15.88
N PRO A 135 26.93 -6.86 15.95
CA PRO A 135 25.82 -5.95 15.69
C PRO A 135 25.19 -6.19 14.32
N LEU A 136 23.87 -6.16 14.26
CA LEU A 136 23.12 -6.43 13.03
C LEU A 136 23.46 -5.43 11.94
N ILE A 137 23.66 -5.95 10.72
CA ILE A 137 23.79 -5.17 9.50
C ILE A 137 22.49 -5.32 8.72
N ALA A 138 21.82 -4.20 8.46
CA ALA A 138 20.61 -4.15 7.66
C ALA A 138 20.94 -3.75 6.22
N ARG A 139 20.19 -4.31 5.27
CA ARG A 139 20.23 -3.95 3.85
C ARG A 139 18.82 -3.64 3.38
N GLY A 140 18.68 -2.60 2.57
CA GLY A 140 17.42 -2.28 1.90
C GLY A 140 17.61 -1.37 0.70
N LYS A 141 16.48 -0.90 0.17
CA LYS A 141 16.40 -0.11 -1.06
C LYS A 141 15.49 1.11 -0.87
N VAL A 142 15.89 2.22 -1.47
CA VAL A 142 15.06 3.42 -1.63
C VAL A 142 15.09 3.79 -3.10
N TYR A 143 13.92 4.07 -3.67
CA TYR A 143 13.76 4.44 -5.07
C TYR A 143 13.36 5.91 -5.14
N LEU A 144 14.15 6.71 -5.84
CA LEU A 144 13.91 8.13 -6.06
C LEU A 144 13.20 8.33 -7.39
N ILE A 145 12.08 9.04 -7.36
CA ILE A 145 11.33 9.47 -8.54
C ILE A 145 11.33 11.00 -8.58
N LEU A 146 11.70 11.55 -9.73
CA LEU A 146 11.70 12.99 -10.02
C LEU A 146 10.77 13.25 -11.20
N ASN A 147 9.73 14.06 -11.01
CA ASN A 147 8.74 14.36 -12.04
C ASN A 147 8.21 15.79 -11.91
N SER A 148 7.45 16.22 -12.94
CA SER A 148 6.56 17.38 -12.80
C SER A 148 5.39 17.03 -11.87
N VAL A 149 4.79 18.02 -11.21
CA VAL A 149 3.63 17.78 -10.33
C VAL A 149 2.48 17.10 -11.09
N GLU A 150 2.20 17.53 -12.33
CA GLU A 150 1.07 17.03 -13.14
C GLU A 150 1.17 15.53 -13.49
N GLU A 151 2.38 14.99 -13.67
CA GLU A 151 2.59 13.61 -14.14
C GLU A 151 2.94 12.63 -13.01
N SER A 152 3.24 13.16 -11.82
CA SER A 152 4.00 12.45 -10.79
C SER A 152 3.25 11.32 -10.07
N THR A 153 2.06 11.60 -9.56
CA THR A 153 1.41 10.77 -8.54
C THR A 153 0.97 9.41 -9.10
N LYS A 154 0.49 9.36 -10.35
CA LYS A 154 0.14 8.11 -11.04
C LYS A 154 1.37 7.25 -11.35
N VAL A 155 2.48 7.86 -11.79
CA VAL A 155 3.74 7.14 -12.06
C VAL A 155 4.29 6.53 -10.79
N GLU A 156 4.27 7.27 -9.68
CA GLU A 156 4.66 6.80 -8.35
C GLU A 156 3.85 5.57 -7.92
N ARG A 157 2.51 5.57 -8.12
CA ARG A 157 1.64 4.43 -7.79
C ARG A 157 1.99 3.16 -8.55
N VAL A 158 2.20 3.29 -9.86
CA VAL A 158 2.55 2.14 -10.71
C VAL A 158 3.92 1.60 -10.29
N ALA A 159 4.89 2.49 -10.08
CA ALA A 159 6.23 2.13 -9.61
C ALA A 159 6.19 1.41 -8.26
N GLU A 160 5.39 1.91 -7.32
CA GLU A 160 5.18 1.29 -6.00
C GLU A 160 4.68 -0.15 -6.13
N LYS A 161 3.68 -0.41 -6.98
CA LYS A 161 3.19 -1.77 -7.23
C LYS A 161 4.27 -2.66 -7.83
N GLU A 162 5.04 -2.20 -8.81
CA GLU A 162 6.11 -2.98 -9.42
C GLU A 162 7.26 -3.31 -8.45
N ILE A 163 7.57 -2.39 -7.53
CA ILE A 163 8.61 -2.58 -6.51
C ILE A 163 8.17 -3.59 -5.47
N LEU A 164 6.92 -3.50 -5.00
CA LEU A 164 6.37 -4.35 -3.93
C LEU A 164 5.89 -5.72 -4.44
N LEU A 165 5.69 -5.88 -5.75
CA LEU A 165 5.26 -7.14 -6.39
C LEU A 165 6.30 -7.64 -7.41
N PRO A 166 7.51 -7.99 -6.97
CA PRO A 166 8.55 -8.44 -7.89
C PRO A 166 8.21 -9.80 -8.52
N PHE A 167 8.71 -10.05 -9.72
CA PHE A 167 8.59 -11.36 -10.37
C PHE A 167 9.27 -12.46 -9.54
N SER A 168 8.57 -13.57 -9.37
CA SER A 168 9.15 -14.80 -8.81
C SER A 168 9.98 -15.52 -9.86
N VAL A 169 11.25 -15.78 -9.55
CA VAL A 169 12.18 -16.49 -10.45
C VAL A 169 12.34 -17.93 -9.96
N PHE A 170 12.06 -18.89 -10.84
CA PHE A 170 12.15 -20.33 -10.55
C PHE A 170 13.30 -20.96 -11.33
N PHE A 171 14.11 -21.78 -10.67
CA PHE A 171 15.22 -22.52 -11.27
C PHE A 171 14.98 -24.03 -11.14
N SER A 172 15.28 -24.78 -12.19
CA SER A 172 15.27 -26.25 -12.18
C SER A 172 16.54 -26.81 -12.80
N LYS A 173 16.97 -28.00 -12.38
CA LYS A 173 18.07 -28.71 -13.03
C LYS A 173 17.54 -29.26 -14.35
N GLY A 174 18.12 -28.84 -15.48
CA GLY A 174 17.75 -29.36 -16.79
C GLY A 174 18.03 -30.87 -16.87
N SER A 175 16.98 -31.69 -17.00
CA SER A 175 17.11 -33.10 -17.37
C SER A 175 17.13 -33.22 -18.89
N SER A 176 18.01 -34.07 -19.43
CA SER A 176 18.08 -34.41 -20.86
C SER A 176 16.81 -35.06 -21.41
N GLN A 177 15.86 -35.43 -20.55
CA GLN A 177 14.47 -35.66 -20.94
C GLN A 177 13.76 -34.31 -21.01
N SER A 178 13.61 -33.81 -22.23
CA SER A 178 12.73 -32.72 -22.57
C SER A 178 11.28 -33.11 -22.25
N SER A 179 10.90 -33.01 -20.98
CA SER A 179 9.49 -32.93 -20.64
C SER A 179 9.00 -31.60 -21.20
N SER A 180 8.29 -31.66 -22.32
CA SER A 180 7.40 -30.61 -22.78
C SER A 180 6.32 -30.41 -21.71
N ALA A 181 6.68 -29.83 -20.57
CA ALA A 181 5.72 -29.28 -19.64
C ALA A 181 5.07 -28.13 -20.41
N VAL A 182 3.96 -28.45 -21.10
CA VAL A 182 3.11 -27.45 -21.72
C VAL A 182 2.75 -26.50 -20.60
N ALA A 183 3.29 -25.28 -20.67
CA ALA A 183 2.90 -24.25 -19.73
C ALA A 183 1.37 -24.18 -19.77
N LYS A 184 0.71 -24.39 -18.63
CA LYS A 184 -0.73 -24.13 -18.55
C LYS A 184 -0.93 -22.71 -19.02
N THR A 185 -1.68 -22.53 -20.11
CA THR A 185 -2.01 -21.21 -20.64
C THR A 185 -2.82 -20.49 -19.57
N LEU A 186 -2.22 -19.47 -18.97
CA LEU A 186 -2.96 -18.52 -18.14
C LEU A 186 -3.95 -17.75 -19.05
N PRO A 187 -5.13 -17.36 -18.54
CA PRO A 187 -5.99 -16.41 -19.24
C PRO A 187 -5.20 -15.16 -19.63
N SER A 188 -5.49 -14.57 -20.79
CA SER A 188 -4.98 -13.23 -21.09
C SER A 188 -5.68 -12.24 -20.17
N PHE A 189 -4.89 -11.36 -19.57
CA PHE A 189 -5.35 -10.23 -18.77
C PHE A 189 -5.08 -8.90 -19.47
N ASP A 190 -4.90 -8.91 -20.80
CA ASP A 190 -4.59 -7.69 -21.57
C ASP A 190 -5.74 -6.68 -21.51
N ASP A 191 -6.98 -7.16 -21.34
CA ASP A 191 -8.18 -6.33 -21.18
C ASP A 191 -8.40 -5.83 -19.73
N PHE A 192 -7.57 -6.25 -18.76
CA PHE A 192 -7.68 -5.76 -17.39
C PHE A 192 -7.14 -4.31 -17.32
N PRO A 193 -7.90 -3.36 -16.74
CA PRO A 193 -7.44 -1.98 -16.65
C PRO A 193 -6.13 -1.90 -15.85
N GLN A 194 -5.16 -1.13 -16.34
CA GLN A 194 -3.85 -0.94 -15.71
C GLN A 194 -3.92 -0.36 -14.28
N SER A 195 -5.04 0.26 -13.90
CA SER A 195 -5.29 0.76 -12.54
C SER A 195 -5.90 -0.27 -11.60
N VAL A 196 -6.21 -1.48 -12.09
CA VAL A 196 -6.80 -2.56 -11.31
C VAL A 196 -5.71 -3.53 -10.88
N HIS A 197 -5.68 -3.80 -9.57
CA HIS A 197 -4.78 -4.79 -8.98
C HIS A 197 -5.59 -5.94 -8.40
N LEU A 198 -5.21 -7.18 -8.76
CA LEU A 198 -5.69 -8.41 -8.12
C LEU A 198 -5.05 -8.54 -6.74
N LEU A 199 -5.68 -7.94 -5.74
CA LEU A 199 -5.16 -7.84 -4.38
C LEU A 199 -5.15 -9.18 -3.63
N THR A 200 -6.15 -10.03 -3.88
CA THR A 200 -6.26 -11.33 -3.21
C THR A 200 -6.83 -12.36 -4.16
N LEU A 201 -6.21 -13.54 -4.21
CA LEU A 201 -6.77 -14.75 -4.80
C LEU A 201 -6.30 -15.94 -3.96
N GLU A 202 -7.11 -16.36 -2.99
CA GLU A 202 -6.70 -17.38 -2.02
C GLU A 202 -7.83 -18.37 -1.69
N PRO A 203 -7.53 -19.63 -1.31
CA PRO A 203 -8.53 -20.53 -0.76
C PRO A 203 -9.18 -19.93 0.50
N PHE A 204 -10.50 -19.97 0.58
CA PHE A 204 -11.28 -19.45 1.70
C PHE A 204 -11.87 -20.58 2.57
N THR A 205 -12.45 -21.58 1.91
CA THR A 205 -12.90 -22.84 2.50
C THR A 205 -12.55 -23.99 1.56
N ASP A 206 -12.97 -25.22 1.88
CA ASP A 206 -12.70 -26.40 1.03
C ASP A 206 -13.16 -26.22 -0.42
N ASP A 207 -14.30 -25.55 -0.64
CA ASP A 207 -14.90 -25.33 -1.95
C ASP A 207 -15.05 -23.85 -2.33
N GLU A 208 -14.42 -22.91 -1.63
CA GLU A 208 -14.49 -21.48 -1.93
C GLU A 208 -13.12 -20.80 -2.05
N ILE A 209 -13.07 -19.75 -2.87
CA ILE A 209 -11.93 -18.86 -3.08
C ILE A 209 -12.35 -17.44 -2.72
N LEU A 210 -11.49 -16.73 -1.99
CA LEU A 210 -11.60 -15.30 -1.74
C LEU A 210 -10.87 -14.54 -2.84
N LEU A 211 -11.61 -13.65 -3.50
CA LEU A 211 -11.13 -12.78 -4.56
C LEU A 211 -11.28 -11.31 -4.12
N ARG A 212 -10.19 -10.54 -4.17
CA ARG A 212 -10.24 -9.08 -4.02
C ARG A 212 -9.58 -8.40 -5.19
N VAL A 213 -10.26 -7.38 -5.71
CA VAL A 213 -9.73 -6.48 -6.72
C VAL A 213 -9.84 -5.05 -6.20
N GLU A 214 -8.82 -4.25 -6.48
CA GLU A 214 -8.77 -2.85 -6.09
C GLU A 214 -8.49 -1.95 -7.28
N ASN A 215 -9.02 -0.73 -7.26
CA ASN A 215 -8.48 0.37 -8.05
C ASN A 215 -7.47 1.10 -7.17
N PHE A 216 -6.18 0.94 -7.46
CA PHE A 216 -5.11 1.44 -6.60
C PHE A 216 -4.75 2.90 -6.86
N LEU A 217 -5.38 3.54 -7.86
CA LEU A 217 -5.24 4.96 -8.10
C LEU A 217 -6.20 5.76 -7.22
N ASP A 218 -5.74 6.93 -6.79
CA ASP A 218 -6.50 7.93 -6.08
C ASP A 218 -7.46 8.71 -7.01
N HIS A 219 -8.44 9.42 -6.44
CA HIS A 219 -9.42 10.23 -7.18
C HIS A 219 -8.81 11.37 -8.00
N ILE A 220 -7.60 11.81 -7.65
CA ILE A 220 -6.83 12.79 -8.46
C ILE A 220 -5.91 12.12 -9.50
N GLU A 221 -5.66 10.80 -9.38
CA GLU A 221 -4.72 10.04 -10.22
C GLU A 221 -5.42 9.23 -11.32
N GLY A 222 -6.68 8.85 -11.09
CA GLY A 222 -7.41 7.91 -11.93
C GLY A 222 -8.92 8.17 -11.98
N ASN A 223 -9.57 7.40 -12.84
CA ASN A 223 -11.01 7.47 -13.07
C ASN A 223 -11.70 6.20 -12.58
N VAL A 224 -13.03 6.23 -12.59
CA VAL A 224 -13.86 5.03 -12.47
C VAL A 224 -13.56 4.09 -13.65
N VAL A 225 -13.34 2.81 -13.36
CA VAL A 225 -13.06 1.78 -14.36
C VAL A 225 -14.08 0.66 -14.27
N SER A 226 -14.43 0.06 -15.41
CA SER A 226 -15.28 -1.14 -15.47
C SER A 226 -14.59 -2.22 -16.29
N PHE A 227 -14.67 -3.46 -15.82
CA PHE A 227 -14.01 -4.61 -16.43
C PHE A 227 -14.77 -5.88 -16.11
N ASN A 228 -14.47 -6.96 -16.83
CA ASN A 228 -15.16 -8.22 -16.67
C ASN A 228 -14.31 -9.21 -15.85
N ILE A 229 -14.85 -9.72 -14.74
CA ILE A 229 -14.15 -10.70 -13.89
C ILE A 229 -14.40 -12.16 -14.29
N ARG A 230 -15.20 -12.41 -15.34
CA ARG A 230 -15.50 -13.76 -15.85
C ARG A 230 -14.23 -14.58 -16.17
N PRO A 231 -13.17 -14.02 -16.80
CA PRO A 231 -11.96 -14.81 -17.07
C PRO A 231 -11.28 -15.36 -15.81
N ILE A 232 -11.30 -14.61 -14.69
CA ILE A 232 -10.78 -15.09 -13.40
C ILE A 232 -11.71 -16.18 -12.85
N PHE A 233 -13.02 -15.94 -12.87
CA PHE A 233 -14.03 -16.90 -12.40
C PHE A 233 -13.94 -18.25 -13.13
N ASP A 234 -13.85 -18.25 -14.47
CA ASP A 234 -13.71 -19.46 -15.26
C ASP A 234 -12.33 -20.11 -15.04
N GLY A 235 -11.27 -19.31 -14.93
CA GLY A 235 -9.89 -19.78 -14.72
C GLY A 235 -9.67 -20.52 -13.39
N VAL A 236 -10.60 -20.38 -12.43
CA VAL A 236 -10.58 -21.12 -11.15
C VAL A 236 -11.68 -22.17 -11.04
N ASP A 237 -12.29 -22.56 -12.16
CA ASP A 237 -13.41 -23.52 -12.22
C ASP A 237 -14.61 -23.11 -11.34
N GLY A 238 -14.93 -21.81 -11.35
CA GLY A 238 -16.03 -21.24 -10.60
C GLY A 238 -17.40 -21.77 -11.04
N VAL A 239 -18.26 -22.04 -10.07
CA VAL A 239 -19.69 -22.41 -10.30
C VAL A 239 -20.64 -21.30 -9.89
N ALA A 240 -20.28 -20.51 -8.86
CA ALA A 240 -21.04 -19.37 -8.40
C ALA A 240 -20.12 -18.31 -7.79
N ILE A 241 -20.48 -17.04 -7.91
CA ILE A 241 -19.76 -15.91 -7.33
C ILE A 241 -20.74 -14.98 -6.63
N ARG A 242 -20.32 -14.44 -5.48
CA ARG A 242 -21.08 -13.43 -4.74
C ARG A 242 -20.15 -12.35 -4.20
N GLU A 243 -20.64 -11.12 -4.14
CA GLU A 243 -19.95 -10.00 -3.50
C GLU A 243 -20.27 -9.93 -2.01
N THR A 244 -19.25 -9.60 -1.22
CA THR A 244 -19.32 -9.56 0.24
C THR A 244 -18.70 -8.27 0.79
N THR A 245 -18.82 -8.09 2.10
CA THR A 245 -17.96 -7.15 2.86
C THR A 245 -16.47 -7.53 2.72
N LEU A 246 -15.59 -6.61 3.11
CA LEU A 246 -14.13 -6.70 2.91
C LEU A 246 -13.49 -7.96 3.54
N ASP A 247 -14.04 -8.40 4.66
CA ASP A 247 -13.64 -9.57 5.43
C ASP A 247 -14.25 -10.88 4.90
N GLY A 248 -15.12 -10.83 3.90
CA GLY A 248 -15.65 -12.02 3.23
C GLY A 248 -16.82 -12.71 3.95
N ASN A 249 -17.30 -12.19 5.08
CA ASN A 249 -18.25 -12.91 5.96
C ASN A 249 -19.73 -12.57 5.73
N LEU A 250 -20.06 -11.40 5.19
CA LEU A 250 -21.42 -10.91 5.03
C LEU A 250 -21.71 -10.63 3.55
N PRO A 251 -22.79 -11.18 2.96
CA PRO A 251 -23.22 -10.79 1.62
C PRO A 251 -23.42 -9.27 1.53
N LEU A 252 -22.87 -8.64 0.50
CA LEU A 252 -22.92 -7.17 0.39
C LEU A 252 -24.37 -6.65 0.30
N SER A 253 -25.26 -7.44 -0.30
CA SER A 253 -26.70 -7.16 -0.38
C SER A 253 -27.40 -7.05 0.98
N GLU A 254 -26.82 -7.65 2.02
CA GLU A 254 -27.38 -7.67 3.38
C GLU A 254 -26.72 -6.63 4.30
N MET A 255 -25.68 -5.94 3.82
CA MET A 255 -24.92 -4.97 4.60
C MET A 255 -25.79 -3.78 5.02
N LYS A 256 -25.80 -3.51 6.33
CA LYS A 256 -26.42 -2.34 6.95
C LYS A 256 -25.44 -1.71 7.94
N ARG A 257 -24.94 -0.51 7.64
CA ARG A 257 -24.07 0.27 8.54
C ARG A 257 -24.85 1.43 9.14
N PHE A 258 -24.82 1.60 10.46
CA PHE A 258 -25.47 2.76 11.08
C PHE A 258 -25.01 4.08 10.46
N LYS A 259 -25.96 4.98 10.21
CA LYS A 259 -25.68 6.38 9.91
C LYS A 259 -25.52 7.13 11.21
N PHE A 260 -24.37 7.78 11.37
CA PHE A 260 -24.10 8.68 12.49
C PHE A 260 -24.14 10.12 11.98
N HIS A 261 -24.81 10.97 12.74
CA HIS A 261 -24.96 12.38 12.46
C HIS A 261 -23.88 13.13 13.26
N ALA A 262 -23.00 13.83 12.56
CA ALA A 262 -21.94 14.61 13.20
C ALA A 262 -22.55 15.80 13.95
N GLU A 263 -21.84 16.29 14.96
CA GLU A 263 -22.26 17.51 15.66
C GLU A 263 -22.46 18.65 14.66
N GLY A 264 -23.63 19.31 14.72
CA GLY A 264 -23.98 20.38 13.79
C GLY A 264 -24.61 19.94 12.46
N SER A 265 -24.86 18.65 12.22
CA SER A 265 -25.49 18.18 10.97
C SER A 265 -27.01 18.41 10.88
N GLY A 266 -27.59 19.19 11.80
CA GLY A 266 -29.01 19.56 11.79
C GLY A 266 -29.93 18.56 12.49
N ALA A 267 -31.17 18.43 12.00
CA ALA A 267 -32.18 17.58 12.62
C ALA A 267 -31.80 16.09 12.52
N VAL A 268 -31.79 15.41 13.66
CA VAL A 268 -31.45 14.00 13.78
C VAL A 268 -32.74 13.17 13.79
N SER A 269 -32.80 12.14 12.96
CA SER A 269 -33.90 11.17 12.98
C SER A 269 -34.00 10.47 14.34
N THR A 270 -35.21 10.23 14.83
CA THR A 270 -35.45 9.43 16.05
C THR A 270 -35.34 7.92 15.78
N GLU A 271 -35.33 7.51 14.52
CA GLU A 271 -35.20 6.10 14.11
C GLU A 271 -33.78 5.82 13.59
N ALA A 272 -33.30 4.59 13.79
CA ALA A 272 -32.00 4.16 13.31
C ALA A 272 -31.98 4.12 11.77
N GLU A 273 -31.08 4.89 11.18
CA GLU A 273 -30.84 4.91 9.74
C GLU A 273 -29.60 4.08 9.37
N PHE A 274 -29.61 3.50 8.17
CA PHE A 274 -28.50 2.66 7.70
C PHE A 274 -28.01 3.07 6.31
N TYR A 275 -26.69 3.12 6.12
CA TYR A 275 -26.08 3.01 4.80
C TYR A 275 -26.17 1.54 4.33
N THR A 276 -26.62 1.35 3.11
CA THR A 276 -26.61 0.06 2.39
C THR A 276 -25.57 0.10 1.28
N ALA A 277 -25.40 -1.01 0.55
CA ALA A 277 -24.53 -1.04 -0.62
C ALA A 277 -24.90 0.07 -1.62
N GLY A 278 -23.90 0.82 -2.08
CA GLY A 278 -24.05 1.92 -3.04
C GLY A 278 -24.23 1.47 -4.50
N HIS A 279 -24.16 0.15 -4.73
CA HIS A 279 -24.31 -0.48 -6.04
C HIS A 279 -25.00 -1.84 -5.89
N LYS A 280 -25.50 -2.39 -7.01
CA LYS A 280 -26.03 -3.76 -7.03
C LYS A 280 -24.90 -4.74 -6.74
N ALA A 281 -25.01 -5.47 -5.63
CA ALA A 281 -24.05 -6.52 -5.29
C ALA A 281 -23.99 -7.57 -6.41
N LEU A 282 -22.79 -7.91 -6.85
CA LEU A 282 -22.60 -8.93 -7.87
C LEU A 282 -22.96 -10.31 -7.29
N ALA A 283 -23.84 -11.03 -7.97
CA ALA A 283 -24.12 -12.43 -7.71
C ALA A 283 -24.43 -13.09 -9.06
N ALA A 284 -23.65 -14.12 -9.42
CA ALA A 284 -23.79 -14.80 -10.70
C ALA A 284 -23.38 -16.27 -10.59
N ASP A 285 -23.82 -17.09 -11.54
CA ASP A 285 -23.40 -18.49 -11.68
C ASP A 285 -22.84 -18.77 -13.08
N SER A 286 -22.22 -19.94 -13.24
CA SER A 286 -21.52 -20.34 -14.47
C SER A 286 -22.39 -20.34 -15.73
N SER A 287 -23.73 -20.44 -15.60
CA SER A 287 -24.67 -20.45 -16.72
C SER A 287 -25.05 -19.06 -17.22
N MET A 288 -24.77 -18.01 -16.44
CA MET A 288 -25.12 -16.64 -16.79
C MET A 288 -24.14 -16.05 -17.82
N GLU A 289 -24.64 -15.09 -18.60
CA GLU A 289 -23.86 -14.38 -19.62
C GLU A 289 -22.71 -13.56 -19.01
N ALA A 290 -21.66 -13.32 -19.80
CA ALA A 290 -20.49 -12.57 -19.34
C ALA A 290 -20.83 -11.15 -18.83
N SER A 291 -21.89 -10.51 -19.32
CA SER A 291 -22.33 -9.19 -18.86
C SER A 291 -22.67 -9.13 -17.37
N GLU A 292 -23.08 -10.25 -16.77
CA GLU A 292 -23.41 -10.35 -15.34
C GLU A 292 -22.17 -10.38 -14.43
N PHE A 293 -20.97 -10.51 -15.02
CA PHE A 293 -19.67 -10.50 -14.34
C PHE A 293 -18.95 -9.15 -14.48
N SER A 294 -19.66 -8.09 -14.84
CA SER A 294 -19.10 -6.74 -14.92
C SER A 294 -18.88 -6.15 -13.53
N VAL A 295 -17.67 -5.66 -13.28
CA VAL A 295 -17.26 -5.00 -12.05
C VAL A 295 -16.81 -3.58 -12.37
N THR A 296 -17.45 -2.62 -11.70
CA THR A 296 -17.05 -1.21 -11.69
C THR A 296 -16.34 -0.89 -10.38
N LEU A 297 -15.21 -0.18 -10.47
CA LEU A 297 -14.44 0.32 -9.33
C LEU A 297 -14.22 1.83 -9.44
N ASN A 298 -14.63 2.55 -8.40
CA ASN A 298 -14.18 3.92 -8.18
C ASN A 298 -12.70 3.93 -7.76
N PRO A 299 -11.98 5.06 -7.93
CA PRO A 299 -10.65 5.24 -7.35
C PRO A 299 -10.61 4.84 -5.86
N MET A 300 -9.51 4.22 -5.42
CA MET A 300 -9.31 3.65 -4.08
C MET A 300 -10.29 2.56 -3.62
N GLN A 301 -11.24 2.13 -4.44
CA GLN A 301 -12.21 1.12 -4.04
C GLN A 301 -11.61 -0.28 -4.07
N ILE A 302 -11.88 -1.07 -3.02
CA ILE A 302 -11.66 -2.52 -3.00
C ILE A 302 -13.04 -3.19 -3.04
N ARG A 303 -13.21 -4.17 -3.92
CA ARG A 303 -14.39 -5.06 -3.94
C ARG A 303 -13.96 -6.49 -3.66
N THR A 304 -14.76 -7.18 -2.86
CA THR A 304 -14.46 -8.52 -2.34
C THR A 304 -15.54 -9.49 -2.77
N PHE A 305 -15.11 -10.64 -3.29
CA PHE A 305 -15.99 -11.66 -3.82
C PHE A 305 -15.58 -13.03 -3.28
N ILE A 306 -16.56 -13.90 -3.12
CA ILE A 306 -16.33 -15.31 -2.86
C ILE A 306 -16.78 -16.11 -4.08
N ILE A 307 -15.85 -16.88 -4.64
CA ILE A 307 -16.11 -17.80 -5.75
C ILE A 307 -16.23 -19.21 -5.17
N LYS A 308 -17.38 -19.84 -5.38
CA LYS A 308 -17.57 -21.26 -5.11
C LYS A 308 -17.04 -22.07 -6.29
N LYS A 309 -16.29 -23.12 -6.01
CA LYS A 309 -15.77 -24.08 -6.99
C LYS A 309 -16.66 -25.32 -7.06
N LYS A 310 -16.49 -26.07 -8.14
CA LYS A 310 -17.02 -27.44 -8.22
C LYS A 310 -16.23 -28.33 -7.24
N LYS A 311 -16.94 -29.11 -6.42
CA LYS A 311 -16.33 -30.16 -5.59
C LYS A 311 -15.81 -31.31 -6.44
#